data_AF-A0A524AD85-F1
#
_entry.id   AF-A0A524AD85-F1
#
_cell.length_a   1.000
_cell.length_b   1.000
_cell.length_c   1.000
_cell.angle_alpha   90.00
_cell.angle_beta   90.00
_cell.angle_gamma   90.00
#
_symmetry.space_group_name_H-M   'P 1'
#
loop_
_entity.id
_entity.type
_entity.pdbx_description
1 polymer ?
#
loop_
_entity_poly.entity_id
_entity_poly.type
_entity_poly.pdbx_seq_one_letter_code
_entity_poly.pdbx_strand_id
1 'polypeptide(L)'
;MADVPQLLAALQQAAQARAYVTRLDLLAVGRAILKARLYLKPDLFVQVYRNDKFQTTNFVLIHTGQRVYARDELAGAWHQHPVHDTDLHDRSPEGQRGVSLEEFLDEVEQIVTDLDLL
;
A
#
# COMPACT_ATOMS: atom_id res chain seq x y z
N MET A 1 4.13 14.50 0.54
CA MET A 1 4.06 13.03 0.44
C MET A 1 5.44 12.46 0.76
N ALA A 2 5.52 11.25 1.31
CA ALA A 2 6.80 10.66 1.65
C ALA A 2 7.66 10.41 0.40
N ASP A 3 8.93 10.80 0.44
CA ASP A 3 9.91 10.40 -0.56
C ASP A 3 10.41 8.97 -0.31
N VAL A 4 11.26 8.43 -1.19
CA VAL A 4 11.76 7.05 -1.04
C VAL A 4 12.43 6.78 0.31
N PRO A 5 13.36 7.61 0.82
CA PRO A 5 13.94 7.42 2.15
C PRO A 5 12.90 7.38 3.27
N GLN A 6 11.94 8.31 3.27
CA GLN A 6 10.89 8.38 4.28
C GLN A 6 9.98 7.14 4.22
N LEU A 7 9.59 6.71 3.01
CA LEU A 7 8.74 5.54 2.84
C LEU A 7 9.45 4.23 3.20
N LEU A 8 10.75 4.13 2.92
CA LEU A 8 11.56 2.97 3.35
C LEU A 8 11.63 2.87 4.88
N ALA A 9 11.87 3.99 5.57
CA ALA A 9 11.87 4.02 7.03
C ALA A 9 10.49 3.62 7.60
N ALA A 10 9.40 4.13 7.01
CA ALA A 10 8.04 3.78 7.41
C ALA A 10 7.74 2.28 7.20
N LEU A 11 8.18 1.68 6.09
CA LEU A 11 8.05 0.23 5.86
C LEU A 11 8.79 -0.59 6.92
N GLN A 12 10.01 -0.20 7.26
CA GLN A 12 10.82 -0.90 8.26
C GLN A 12 10.18 -0.80 9.65
N GLN A 13 9.65 0.37 10.01
CA GLN A 13 8.92 0.57 11.25
C GLN A 13 7.63 -0.26 11.28
N ALA A 14 6.83 -0.22 10.21
CA ALA A 14 5.59 -1.00 10.12
C ALA A 14 5.84 -2.50 10.26
N ALA A 15 6.91 -3.02 9.65
CA ALA A 15 7.30 -4.42 9.76
C ALA A 15 7.69 -4.86 11.18
N GLN A 16 8.08 -3.92 12.05
CA GLN A 16 8.42 -4.18 13.46
C GLN A 16 7.24 -3.94 14.40
N ALA A 17 6.40 -2.96 14.08
CA ALA A 17 5.34 -2.48 14.98
C ALA A 17 4.02 -3.23 14.82
N ARG A 18 3.72 -3.79 13.64
CA ARG A 18 2.43 -4.45 13.36
C ARG A 18 2.54 -5.96 13.52
N ALA A 19 1.86 -6.50 14.51
CA ALA A 19 1.94 -7.92 14.89
C ALA A 19 1.51 -8.89 13.77
N TYR A 20 0.64 -8.45 12.86
CA TYR A 20 0.16 -9.25 11.73
C TYR A 20 1.15 -9.29 10.55
N VAL A 21 2.19 -8.46 10.55
CA VAL A 21 3.21 -8.45 9.50
C VAL A 21 4.25 -9.51 9.80
N THR A 22 4.39 -10.49 8.90
CA THR A 22 5.31 -11.62 9.09
C THR A 22 6.64 -11.44 8.37
N ARG A 23 6.68 -10.61 7.31
CA ARG A 23 7.89 -10.42 6.49
C ARG A 23 7.82 -9.12 5.68
N LEU A 24 8.96 -8.44 5.57
CA LEU A 24 9.19 -7.34 4.62
C LEU A 24 10.19 -7.79 3.55
N ASP A 25 9.77 -7.79 2.28
CA ASP A 25 10.64 -8.00 1.14
C ASP A 25 10.89 -6.67 0.42
N LEU A 26 12.15 -6.30 0.24
CA LEU A 26 12.57 -5.16 -0.58
C LEU A 26 12.89 -5.66 -1.98
N LEU A 27 12.04 -5.31 -2.96
CA LEU A 27 12.14 -5.80 -4.34
C LEU A 27 13.00 -4.88 -5.22
N ALA A 28 12.97 -3.57 -4.95
CA ALA A 28 13.83 -2.58 -5.60
C ALA A 28 14.03 -1.39 -4.65
N VAL A 29 15.28 -0.99 -4.43
CA VAL A 29 15.63 0.19 -3.63
C VAL A 29 16.65 1.00 -4.41
N GLY A 30 16.29 2.22 -4.77
CA GLY A 30 17.17 3.17 -5.45
C GLY A 30 16.94 4.57 -4.90
N ARG A 31 17.66 5.56 -5.47
CA ARG A 31 17.58 6.94 -4.99
C ARG A 31 16.20 7.58 -5.12
N ALA A 32 15.42 7.19 -6.14
CA ALA A 32 14.13 7.78 -6.46
C ALA A 32 13.04 6.72 -6.73
N ILE A 33 13.36 5.43 -6.53
CA ILE A 33 12.42 4.32 -6.74
C ILE A 33 12.49 3.39 -5.53
N LEU A 34 11.32 2.96 -5.06
CA LEU A 34 11.15 1.92 -4.06
C LEU A 34 10.06 0.95 -4.51
N LYS A 35 10.30 -0.34 -4.36
CA LYS A 35 9.29 -1.39 -4.47
C LYS A 35 9.49 -2.39 -3.35
N ALA A 36 8.44 -2.67 -2.59
CA ALA A 36 8.48 -3.56 -1.43
C ALA A 36 7.17 -4.34 -1.27
N ARG A 37 7.22 -5.37 -0.43
CA ARG A 37 6.05 -6.13 0.02
C ARG A 37 6.09 -6.34 1.53
N LEU A 38 4.99 -6.02 2.20
CA LEU A 38 4.73 -6.42 3.59
C LEU A 38 3.79 -7.62 3.56
N TYR A 39 4.27 -8.80 3.92
CA TYR A 39 3.47 -10.01 3.96
C TYR A 39 2.74 -10.15 5.29
N LEU A 40 1.47 -10.52 5.19
CA LEU A 40 0.59 -10.91 6.28
C LEU A 40 0.50 -12.45 6.34
N LYS A 41 0.37 -13.06 5.16
CA LYS A 41 0.46 -14.52 4.90
C LYS A 41 1.20 -14.74 3.57
N PRO A 42 1.60 -15.97 3.20
CA PRO A 42 2.34 -16.20 1.94
C PRO A 42 1.65 -15.67 0.68
N ASP A 43 0.31 -15.68 0.65
CA ASP A 43 -0.56 -15.24 -0.44
C ASP A 43 -1.33 -13.95 -0.15
N LEU A 44 -1.10 -13.32 1.01
CA LEU A 44 -1.72 -12.07 1.45
C LEU A 44 -0.64 -11.05 1.80
N PHE A 45 -0.52 -9.98 1.03
CA PHE A 45 0.51 -8.96 1.26
C PHE A 45 0.08 -7.58 0.76
N VAL A 46 0.67 -6.55 1.37
CA VAL A 46 0.63 -5.20 0.86
C VAL A 46 1.83 -4.97 -0.04
N GLN A 47 1.60 -4.62 -1.30
CA GLN A 47 2.64 -4.14 -2.20
C GLN A 47 2.72 -2.62 -2.13
N VAL A 48 3.94 -2.12 -1.99
CA VAL A 48 4.25 -0.69 -1.96
C VAL A 48 5.17 -0.35 -3.13
N TYR A 49 4.84 0.70 -3.87
CA TYR A 49 5.69 1.29 -4.89
C TYR A 49 5.77 2.81 -4.71
N ARG A 50 6.95 3.38 -4.93
CA ARG A 50 7.17 4.82 -5.00
C ARG A 50 8.12 5.16 -6.13
N ASN A 51 7.81 6.23 -6.85
CA ASN A 51 8.69 6.88 -7.79
C ASN A 51 8.67 8.40 -7.58
N ASP A 52 9.76 8.94 -7.01
CA ASP A 52 9.83 10.36 -6.69
C ASP A 52 9.86 11.25 -7.94
N LYS A 53 10.45 10.75 -9.04
CA LYS A 53 10.57 11.51 -10.29
C LYS A 53 9.20 11.78 -10.93
N PHE A 54 8.32 10.80 -10.89
CA PHE A 54 6.98 10.88 -11.51
C PHE A 54 5.87 11.17 -10.50
N GLN A 55 6.24 11.35 -9.23
CA GLN A 55 5.29 11.55 -8.14
C GLN A 55 4.20 10.45 -8.17
N THR A 56 4.66 9.20 -8.14
CA THR A 56 3.81 8.01 -8.21
C THR A 56 3.96 7.22 -6.93
N THR A 57 2.83 6.85 -6.34
CA THR A 57 2.76 5.99 -5.16
C THR A 57 1.69 4.94 -5.41
N ASN A 58 1.99 3.66 -5.18
CA ASN A 58 0.96 2.62 -5.21
C ASN A 58 0.99 1.83 -3.91
N PHE A 59 -0.13 1.81 -3.20
CA PHE A 59 -0.37 0.95 -2.06
C PHE A 59 -1.47 -0.03 -2.42
N VAL A 60 -1.17 -1.32 -2.46
CA VAL A 60 -2.08 -2.34 -2.98
C VAL A 60 -2.12 -3.52 -2.02
N LEU A 61 -3.29 -3.84 -1.47
CA LEU A 61 -3.54 -5.10 -0.79
C LEU A 61 -3.83 -6.19 -1.83
N ILE A 62 -3.07 -7.27 -1.77
CA ILE A 62 -3.15 -8.39 -2.71
C ILE A 62 -3.41 -9.67 -1.93
N HIS A 63 -4.41 -10.44 -2.35
CA HIS A 63 -4.73 -11.77 -1.83
C HIS A 63 -4.83 -12.76 -2.99
N THR A 64 -4.18 -13.92 -2.89
CA THR A 64 -4.17 -14.97 -3.93
C THR A 64 -3.85 -14.46 -5.35
N GLY A 65 -2.98 -13.45 -5.43
CA GLY A 65 -2.55 -12.83 -6.69
C GLY A 65 -3.53 -11.81 -7.27
N GLN A 66 -4.66 -11.54 -6.62
CA GLN A 66 -5.65 -10.54 -7.01
C GLN A 66 -5.58 -9.31 -6.12
N ARG A 67 -5.78 -8.12 -6.70
CA ARG A 67 -5.96 -6.89 -5.93
C ARG A 67 -7.28 -6.99 -5.15
N VAL A 68 -7.22 -6.68 -3.86
CA VAL A 68 -8.39 -6.56 -2.97
C VAL A 68 -8.76 -5.10 -2.75
N TYR A 69 -7.75 -4.24 -2.61
CA TYR A 69 -7.91 -2.82 -2.29
C TYR A 69 -6.66 -2.05 -2.70
N ALA A 70 -6.78 -0.78 -3.08
CA ALA A 70 -5.62 0.07 -3.30
C ALA A 70 -5.87 1.57 -3.12
N ARG A 71 -4.78 2.29 -2.83
CA ARG A 71 -4.67 3.75 -2.88
C ARG A 71 -3.50 4.09 -3.80
N ASP A 72 -3.80 4.76 -4.90
CA ASP A 72 -2.84 5.02 -5.97
C ASP A 72 -2.74 6.52 -6.25
N GLU A 73 -1.50 7.02 -6.29
CA GLU A 73 -1.13 8.36 -6.72
C GLU A 73 -0.46 8.28 -8.10
N LEU A 74 -1.00 9.02 -9.08
CA LEU A 74 -0.39 9.18 -10.40
C LEU A 74 -0.18 10.67 -10.68
N ALA A 75 1.08 11.10 -10.81
CA ALA A 75 1.44 12.51 -11.03
C ALA A 75 0.78 13.47 -10.02
N GLY A 76 0.73 13.08 -8.74
CA GLY A 76 0.07 13.85 -7.69
C GLY A 76 -1.42 13.62 -7.51
N ALA A 77 -2.09 12.96 -8.46
CA ALA A 77 -3.53 12.71 -8.38
C ALA A 77 -3.82 11.35 -7.74
N TRP A 78 -4.47 11.37 -6.58
CA TRP A 78 -4.90 10.17 -5.88
C TRP A 78 -6.22 9.63 -6.43
N HIS A 79 -6.36 8.31 -6.34
CA HIS A 79 -7.63 7.61 -6.48
C HIS A 79 -7.59 6.34 -5.63
N GLN A 80 -8.78 5.84 -5.33
CA GLN A 80 -8.95 4.59 -4.60
C GLN A 80 -9.47 3.50 -5.54
N HIS A 81 -9.01 2.28 -5.31
CA HIS A 81 -9.62 1.06 -5.82
C HIS A 81 -10.34 0.36 -4.67
N PRO A 82 -11.67 0.49 -4.55
CA PRO A 82 -12.41 0.02 -3.39
C PRO A 82 -12.48 -1.51 -3.30
N VAL A 83 -12.77 -1.99 -2.09
CA VAL A 83 -13.10 -3.40 -1.86
C VAL A 83 -14.35 -3.74 -2.69
N HIS A 84 -14.35 -4.91 -3.34
CA HIS A 84 -15.42 -5.44 -4.21
C HIS A 84 -15.56 -4.85 -5.62
N ASP A 85 -14.87 -3.77 -5.96
CA ASP A 85 -14.79 -3.27 -7.33
C ASP A 85 -13.40 -2.67 -7.58
N THR A 86 -12.41 -3.54 -7.72
CA THR A 86 -11.02 -3.08 -7.75
C THR A 86 -10.63 -2.46 -9.07
N ASP A 87 -11.42 -2.58 -10.13
CA ASP A 87 -11.20 -1.90 -11.41
C ASP A 87 -11.75 -0.47 -11.43
N LEU A 88 -12.68 -0.15 -10.52
CA LEU A 88 -13.16 1.21 -10.32
C LEU A 88 -12.02 2.12 -9.83
N HIS A 89 -11.90 3.29 -10.46
CA HIS A 89 -11.03 4.36 -10.01
C HIS A 89 -11.90 5.39 -9.29
N ASP A 90 -12.13 5.21 -8.00
CA ASP A 90 -12.93 6.15 -7.23
C ASP A 90 -12.22 7.50 -7.13
N ARG A 91 -12.87 8.51 -7.71
CA ARG A 91 -12.45 9.91 -7.71
C ARG A 91 -13.40 10.78 -6.90
N SER A 92 -14.17 10.19 -5.99
CA SER A 92 -14.85 10.94 -4.94
C SER A 92 -13.85 11.76 -4.11
N PRO A 93 -14.31 12.73 -3.29
CA PRO A 93 -13.42 13.46 -2.38
C PRO A 93 -12.61 12.52 -1.47
N GLU A 94 -13.19 11.40 -1.05
CA GLU A 94 -12.49 10.40 -0.24
C GLU A 94 -11.50 9.59 -1.08
N GLY A 95 -11.89 9.16 -2.30
CA GLY A 95 -10.99 8.44 -3.20
C GLY A 95 -9.76 9.27 -3.61
N GLN A 96 -9.92 10.59 -3.77
CA GLN A 96 -8.83 11.52 -4.09
C GLN A 96 -8.01 11.99 -2.88
N ARG A 97 -8.36 11.56 -1.66
CA ARG A 97 -7.59 11.93 -0.47
C ARG A 97 -6.25 11.20 -0.49
N GLY A 98 -5.17 11.96 -0.36
CA GLY A 98 -3.85 11.37 -0.18
C GLY A 98 -3.70 10.72 1.19
N VAL A 99 -3.06 9.55 1.23
CA VAL A 99 -2.86 8.78 2.46
C VAL A 99 -1.37 8.49 2.70
N SER A 100 -0.99 8.40 3.97
CA SER A 100 0.29 7.85 4.40
C SER A 100 0.29 6.31 4.34
N LEU A 101 1.48 5.70 4.47
CA LEU A 101 1.58 4.24 4.61
C LEU A 101 0.87 3.76 5.89
N GLU A 102 0.96 4.52 6.97
CA GLU A 102 0.34 4.17 8.25
C GLU A 102 -1.18 4.13 8.13
N GLU A 103 -1.79 5.20 7.61
CA GLU A 103 -3.23 5.26 7.34
C GLU A 103 -3.69 4.12 6.42
N PHE A 104 -2.93 3.85 5.35
CA PHE A 104 -3.26 2.74 4.45
C PHE A 104 -3.21 1.38 5.17
N LEU A 105 -2.26 1.17 6.07
CA LEU A 105 -2.15 -0.08 6.82
C LEU A 105 -3.26 -0.22 7.88
N ASP A 106 -3.79 0.88 8.40
CA ASP A 106 -4.99 0.86 9.25
C ASP A 106 -6.23 0.47 8.44
N GLU A 107 -6.38 1.03 7.23
CA GLU A 107 -7.44 0.61 6.28
C GLU A 107 -7.30 -0.89 5.94
N VAL A 108 -6.08 -1.37 5.67
CA VAL A 108 -5.81 -2.79 5.40
C VAL A 108 -6.20 -3.67 6.57
N GLU A 109 -5.82 -3.31 7.80
CA GLU A 109 -6.13 -4.09 9.01
C GLU A 109 -7.64 -4.24 9.21
N GLN A 110 -8.40 -3.17 8.99
CA GLN A 110 -9.86 -3.23 9.02
C GLN A 110 -10.40 -4.15 7.92
N ILE A 111 -9.95 -3.99 6.67
CA ILE A 111 -10.42 -4.76 5.52
C ILE A 111 -10.15 -6.26 5.69
N VAL A 112 -8.93 -6.64 6.10
CA VAL A 112 -8.58 -8.06 6.27
C VAL A 112 -9.34 -8.68 7.43
N THR A 113 -9.72 -7.90 8.45
CA THR A 113 -10.57 -8.36 9.55
C THR A 113 -12.01 -8.56 9.07
N ASP A 114 -12.57 -7.59 8.35
CA ASP A 114 -13.95 -7.64 7.83
C ASP A 114 -14.15 -8.77 6.81
N LEU A 115 -13.09 -9.10 6.06
CA LEU A 115 -13.08 -10.18 5.07
C LEU A 115 -12.62 -11.54 5.63
N ASP A 116 -12.32 -11.65 6.92
CA ASP A 116 -11.82 -12.87 7.58
C ASP A 116 -10.56 -13.45 6.90
N LEU A 117 -9.61 -12.58 6.54
CA LEU A 117 -8.37 -12.91 5.84
C LEU A 117 -7.15 -13.00 6.77
N LEU A 118 -7.24 -12.53 8.01
CA LEU A 118 -6.19 -12.65 9.05
C LEU A 118 -6.50 -13.73 10.07
#